data_AF-A0A6H1C8T9-F1
#
_entry.id   AF-A0A6H1C8T9-F1
#
_cell.length_a   1.000
_cell.length_b   1.000
_cell.length_c   1.000
_cell.angle_alpha   90.00
_cell.angle_beta   90.00
_cell.angle_gamma   90.00
#
_symmetry.space_group_name_H-M   'P 1'
#
loop_
_entity.id
_entity.type
_entity.pdbx_description
1 polymer ?
#
loop_
_entity_poly.entity_id
_entity_poly.type
_entity_poly.pdbx_seq_one_letter_code
_entity_poly.pdbx_strand_id
1 'polypeptide(L)'
;MHTTPSDAATEAGPPTPISPVTAIASRGLHTETISWGPKPGAPQPIEDTTAAPPRPPKRLLPIPPRKPEKPLALHDSWAIVVAAATVASAALAVAVWVSAHIEVDPNLHTAALFVHLASLVLGFGGVLIADYLVLVWISGRSTLADAIRCAHRLHLPIWAGLVGLVASGAFLEPNLTSVLTQTKLILVLVLTVNGLQAPILSRRIAHNNAVHLPPHLTVWGVATATISQVCWWGAVWIGFWNAEH
;
A
#
# COMPACT_ATOMS: atom_id res chain seq x y z
N MET A 1 45.91 44.88 42.43
CA MET A 1 47.18 44.14 42.58
C MET A 1 46.84 42.66 42.60
N HIS A 2 47.47 41.85 41.72
CA HIS A 2 47.36 40.40 41.52
C HIS A 2 46.22 39.79 40.66
N THR A 3 46.40 39.90 39.34
CA THR A 3 46.61 38.83 38.31
C THR A 3 46.07 37.38 38.46
N THR A 4 45.21 36.99 37.50
CA THR A 4 45.19 35.78 36.60
C THR A 4 45.05 34.34 37.17
N PRO A 5 44.72 33.31 36.34
CA PRO A 5 43.86 33.27 35.14
C PRO A 5 42.84 32.10 35.14
N SER A 6 41.87 32.19 34.23
CA SER A 6 40.96 31.12 33.82
C SER A 6 41.64 30.29 32.72
N ASP A 7 41.98 29.03 33.00
CA ASP A 7 42.45 28.05 32.00
C ASP A 7 41.85 26.67 32.31
N ALA A 8 41.07 26.14 31.36
CA ALA A 8 40.94 24.72 30.98
C ALA A 8 39.67 24.52 30.13
N ALA A 9 39.60 25.17 28.96
CA ALA A 9 38.71 24.70 27.90
C ALA A 9 39.44 23.58 27.17
N THR A 10 39.19 22.35 27.58
CA THR A 10 39.64 21.13 26.90
C THR A 10 39.12 21.13 25.46
N GLU A 11 40.04 21.19 24.50
CA GLU A 11 39.82 20.91 23.08
C GLU A 11 39.13 19.55 22.92
N ALA A 12 37.83 19.56 22.68
CA ALA A 12 37.13 18.40 22.13
C ALA A 12 37.40 18.34 20.63
N GLY A 13 38.40 17.55 20.24
CA GLY A 13 38.65 17.21 18.83
C GLY A 13 37.41 16.57 18.18
N PRO A 14 37.20 16.77 16.87
CA PRO A 14 36.01 16.29 16.18
C PRO A 14 35.94 14.75 16.20
N PRO A 15 34.75 14.15 16.43
CA PRO A 15 34.61 12.70 16.43
C PRO A 15 34.88 12.12 15.04
N THR A 16 35.88 11.26 14.96
CA THR A 16 36.18 10.40 13.81
C THR A 16 34.98 9.48 13.53
N PRO A 17 34.37 9.53 12.33
CA PRO A 17 33.33 8.58 11.98
C PRO A 17 33.96 7.21 11.64
N ILE A 18 33.92 6.29 12.60
CA ILE A 18 34.15 4.86 12.33
C ILE A 18 32.86 4.30 11.71
N SER A 19 32.79 4.31 10.39
CA SER A 19 31.74 3.64 9.63
C SER A 19 32.36 2.46 8.87
N PRO A 20 32.05 1.20 9.22
CA PRO A 20 32.40 0.08 8.37
C PRO A 20 31.42 0.04 7.20
N VAL A 21 31.80 0.69 6.10
CA VAL A 21 31.19 0.43 4.78
C VAL A 21 31.52 -1.02 4.43
N THR A 22 30.55 -1.90 4.61
CA THR A 22 30.63 -3.26 4.05
C THR A 22 30.63 -3.10 2.53
N ALA A 23 31.78 -3.35 1.90
CA ALA A 23 31.91 -3.39 0.46
C ALA A 23 30.97 -4.47 -0.09
N ILE A 24 29.94 -4.05 -0.84
CA ILE A 24 29.13 -4.96 -1.62
C ILE A 24 30.06 -5.56 -2.68
N ALA A 25 30.24 -6.88 -2.62
CA ALA A 25 31.02 -7.65 -3.57
C ALA A 25 30.65 -7.25 -5.00
N SER A 26 31.64 -6.82 -5.76
CA SER A 26 31.51 -6.53 -7.18
C SER A 26 31.02 -7.81 -7.87
N ARG A 27 29.76 -7.79 -8.31
CA ARG A 27 29.17 -8.81 -9.16
C ARG A 27 30.04 -8.85 -10.42
N GLY A 28 30.83 -9.92 -10.55
CA GLY A 28 31.74 -10.12 -11.68
C GLY A 28 30.99 -9.88 -12.98
N LEU A 29 31.48 -8.91 -13.76
CA LEU A 29 31.12 -8.76 -15.16
C LEU A 29 31.46 -10.08 -15.83
N HIS A 30 30.43 -10.87 -16.12
CA HIS A 30 30.58 -12.02 -16.98
C HIS A 30 30.77 -11.47 -18.39
N THR A 31 32.02 -11.21 -18.74
CA THR A 31 32.40 -10.87 -20.11
C THR A 31 32.18 -12.10 -20.96
N GLU A 32 30.97 -12.21 -21.49
CA GLU A 32 30.58 -13.21 -22.48
C GLU A 32 31.46 -12.97 -23.70
N THR A 33 32.56 -13.73 -23.77
CA THR A 33 33.48 -13.67 -24.90
C THR A 33 32.79 -14.42 -26.03
N ILE A 34 32.10 -13.68 -26.89
CA ILE A 34 31.47 -14.18 -28.10
C ILE A 34 32.60 -14.75 -29.00
N SER A 35 32.67 -16.08 -29.08
CA SER A 35 33.63 -16.79 -29.92
C SER A 35 33.10 -16.81 -31.36
N TRP A 36 33.64 -15.93 -32.19
CA TRP A 36 33.37 -15.90 -33.62
C TRP A 36 34.26 -16.91 -34.36
N GLY A 37 33.71 -18.09 -34.67
CA GLY A 37 34.17 -18.99 -35.73
C GLY A 37 35.59 -19.60 -35.65
N PRO A 38 35.87 -20.69 -36.37
CA PRO A 38 37.19 -21.34 -36.32
C PRO A 38 38.26 -20.47 -37.02
N LYS A 39 39.38 -20.21 -36.33
CA LYS A 39 40.58 -19.62 -36.94
C LYS A 39 41.27 -20.68 -37.83
N PRO A 40 41.50 -20.44 -39.13
CA PRO A 40 42.28 -21.35 -39.95
C PRO A 40 43.77 -21.26 -39.55
N GLY A 41 44.37 -22.37 -39.12
CA GLY A 41 45.83 -22.47 -38.92
C GLY A 41 46.31 -22.87 -37.52
N ALA A 42 45.54 -23.60 -36.72
CA ALA A 42 46.07 -24.24 -35.51
C ALA A 42 46.54 -25.69 -35.81
N PRO A 43 47.74 -26.11 -35.35
CA PRO A 43 48.22 -27.49 -35.51
C PRO A 43 47.29 -28.49 -34.81
N GLN A 44 46.96 -29.60 -35.50
CA GLN A 44 46.12 -30.68 -34.98
C GLN A 44 46.84 -31.41 -33.83
N PRO A 45 46.18 -31.68 -32.68
CA PRO A 45 46.77 -32.49 -31.61
C PRO A 45 46.75 -33.98 -31.99
N ILE A 46 47.85 -34.66 -31.65
CA ILE A 46 48.04 -36.11 -31.78
C ILE A 46 47.00 -36.84 -30.89
N GLU A 47 46.26 -37.80 -31.47
CA GLU A 47 45.27 -38.62 -30.77
C GLU A 47 45.93 -39.62 -29.81
N ASP A 48 45.99 -39.28 -28.52
CA ASP A 48 46.24 -40.25 -27.45
C ASP A 48 44.93 -40.99 -27.13
N THR A 49 44.82 -42.23 -27.61
CA THR A 49 43.68 -43.13 -27.38
C THR A 49 43.75 -43.73 -25.97
N THR A 50 43.43 -42.96 -24.92
CA THR A 50 43.00 -43.51 -23.62
C THR A 50 42.24 -42.46 -22.78
N ALA A 51 41.02 -42.09 -23.18
CA ALA A 51 40.17 -41.22 -22.36
C ALA A 51 38.70 -41.69 -22.38
N ALA A 52 38.13 -41.87 -21.18
CA ALA A 52 36.74 -42.25 -20.96
C ALA A 52 35.76 -41.26 -21.60
N PRO A 53 34.56 -41.69 -22.05
CA PRO A 53 33.65 -40.84 -22.80
C PRO A 53 33.14 -39.65 -21.95
N PRO A 54 33.03 -38.44 -22.54
CA PRO A 54 32.52 -37.27 -21.83
C PRO A 54 31.05 -37.48 -21.44
N ARG A 55 30.72 -37.22 -20.17
CA ARG A 55 29.33 -37.26 -19.66
C ARG A 55 28.47 -36.30 -20.49
N PRO A 56 27.25 -36.71 -20.90
CA PRO A 56 26.39 -35.87 -21.72
C PRO A 56 26.05 -34.58 -20.96
N PRO A 57 25.99 -33.42 -21.64
CA PRO A 57 25.60 -32.17 -21.00
C PRO A 57 24.21 -32.34 -20.40
N LYS A 58 24.07 -31.95 -19.12
CA LYS A 58 22.80 -31.91 -18.41
C LYS A 58 21.85 -31.06 -19.25
N ARG A 59 20.94 -31.71 -19.98
CA ARG A 59 19.95 -31.05 -20.83
C ARG A 59 19.17 -30.10 -19.92
N LEU A 60 19.45 -28.80 -20.01
CA LEU A 60 18.61 -27.78 -19.37
C LEU A 60 17.21 -28.02 -19.91
N LEU A 61 16.32 -28.48 -19.03
CA LEU A 61 14.90 -28.54 -19.33
C LEU A 61 14.49 -27.14 -19.80
N PRO A 62 13.82 -27.02 -20.96
CA PRO A 62 13.22 -25.76 -21.37
C PRO A 62 12.37 -25.25 -20.21
N ILE A 63 12.68 -24.05 -19.70
CA ILE A 63 11.80 -23.37 -18.76
C ILE A 63 10.44 -23.31 -19.46
N PRO A 64 9.38 -23.93 -18.92
CA PRO A 64 8.09 -23.89 -19.57
C PRO A 64 7.71 -22.43 -19.79
N PRO A 65 7.22 -22.05 -20.99
CA PRO A 65 6.79 -20.68 -21.22
C PRO A 65 5.78 -20.32 -20.13
N ARG A 66 6.03 -19.23 -19.40
CA ARG A 66 5.07 -18.68 -18.44
C ARG A 66 3.73 -18.63 -19.15
N LYS A 67 2.76 -19.43 -18.67
CA LYS A 67 1.40 -19.41 -19.23
C LYS A 67 0.98 -17.95 -19.27
N PRO A 68 0.50 -17.43 -20.43
CA PRO A 68 -0.01 -16.08 -20.48
C PRO A 68 -1.07 -15.98 -19.38
N GLU A 69 -0.84 -15.07 -18.44
CA GLU A 69 -1.80 -14.80 -17.37
C GLU A 69 -3.12 -14.53 -18.07
N LYS A 70 -4.11 -15.41 -17.85
CA LYS A 70 -5.45 -15.22 -18.40
C LYS A 70 -5.83 -13.78 -18.06
N PRO A 71 -6.22 -12.94 -19.04
CA PRO A 71 -6.70 -11.60 -18.75
C PRO A 71 -7.76 -11.77 -17.66
N LEU A 72 -7.52 -11.21 -16.46
CA LEU A 72 -8.49 -11.27 -15.37
C LEU A 72 -9.83 -10.88 -15.98
N ALA A 73 -10.75 -11.85 -16.06
CA ALA A 73 -11.98 -11.62 -16.77
C ALA A 73 -12.67 -10.48 -16.04
N LEU A 74 -12.99 -9.42 -16.77
CA LEU A 74 -13.46 -8.16 -16.20
C LEU A 74 -14.60 -8.37 -15.19
N HIS A 75 -15.44 -9.37 -15.46
CA HIS A 75 -16.56 -9.80 -14.64
C HIS A 75 -16.14 -10.43 -13.30
N ASP A 76 -15.05 -11.19 -13.24
CA ASP A 76 -14.58 -11.80 -11.99
C ASP A 76 -14.18 -10.73 -10.98
N SER A 77 -13.59 -9.62 -11.45
CA SER A 77 -13.20 -8.51 -10.56
C SER A 77 -14.41 -7.73 -10.04
N TRP A 78 -15.41 -7.46 -10.89
CA TRP A 78 -16.62 -6.75 -10.46
C TRP A 78 -17.54 -7.63 -9.61
N ALA A 79 -17.62 -8.94 -9.88
CA ALA A 79 -18.34 -9.87 -9.04
C ALA A 79 -17.77 -9.92 -7.62
N ILE A 80 -16.44 -9.90 -7.47
CA ILE A 80 -15.78 -9.80 -6.15
C ILE A 80 -16.14 -8.48 -5.46
N VAL A 81 -16.16 -7.35 -6.19
CA VAL A 81 -16.57 -6.05 -5.60
C VAL A 81 -18.02 -6.10 -5.15
N VAL A 82 -18.93 -6.65 -5.94
CA VAL A 82 -20.35 -6.80 -5.58
C VAL A 82 -20.50 -7.70 -4.36
N ALA A 83 -19.84 -8.86 -4.35
CA ALA A 83 -19.86 -9.77 -3.20
C ALA A 83 -19.32 -9.07 -1.94
N ALA A 84 -18.18 -8.39 -2.03
CA ALA A 84 -17.59 -7.66 -0.92
C ALA A 84 -18.49 -6.48 -0.47
N ALA A 85 -19.16 -5.80 -1.40
CA ALA A 85 -20.14 -4.75 -1.09
C ALA A 85 -21.35 -5.33 -0.34
N THR A 86 -21.88 -6.48 -0.76
CA THR A 86 -22.97 -7.14 -0.03
C THR A 86 -22.56 -7.56 1.38
N VAL A 87 -21.34 -8.06 1.56
CA VAL A 87 -20.78 -8.39 2.87
C VAL A 87 -20.61 -7.12 3.72
N ALA A 88 -20.11 -6.03 3.14
CA ALA A 88 -19.96 -4.75 3.83
C ALA A 88 -21.32 -4.17 4.26
N SER A 89 -22.34 -4.23 3.40
CA SER A 89 -23.70 -3.83 3.75
C SER A 89 -24.27 -4.70 4.87
N ALA A 90 -24.07 -6.02 4.83
CA ALA A 90 -24.50 -6.91 5.89
C ALA A 90 -23.78 -6.62 7.22
N ALA A 91 -22.47 -6.36 7.19
CA ALA A 91 -21.71 -5.99 8.38
C ALA A 91 -22.19 -4.66 8.99
N LEU A 92 -22.50 -3.66 8.16
CA LEU A 92 -23.07 -2.40 8.63
C LEU A 92 -24.47 -2.60 9.22
N ALA A 93 -25.30 -3.44 8.61
CA ALA A 93 -26.62 -3.79 9.13
C ALA A 93 -26.52 -4.51 10.49
N VAL A 94 -25.55 -5.42 10.64
CA VAL A 94 -25.25 -6.07 11.93
C VAL A 94 -24.80 -5.04 12.96
N ALA A 95 -23.91 -4.11 12.61
CA ALA A 95 -23.47 -3.05 13.53
C ALA A 95 -24.65 -2.18 14.01
N VAL A 96 -25.56 -1.81 13.10
CA VAL A 96 -26.81 -1.10 13.43
C VAL A 96 -27.72 -1.95 14.32
N TRP A 97 -27.85 -3.23 14.04
CA TRP A 97 -28.65 -4.15 14.86
C TRP A 97 -28.08 -4.30 16.27
N VAL A 98 -26.77 -4.50 16.41
CA VAL A 98 -26.06 -4.58 17.69
C VAL A 98 -26.29 -3.30 18.49
N SER A 99 -26.12 -2.14 17.85
CA SER A 99 -26.36 -0.85 18.48
C SER A 99 -27.79 -0.66 18.99
N ALA A 100 -28.78 -1.29 18.36
CA ALA A 100 -30.18 -1.18 18.78
C ALA A 100 -30.56 -2.14 19.93
N HIS A 101 -29.74 -3.16 20.20
CA HIS A 101 -30.05 -4.23 21.16
C HIS A 101 -29.13 -4.27 22.37
N ILE A 102 -27.99 -3.57 22.34
CA ILE A 102 -27.04 -3.51 23.46
C ILE A 102 -27.21 -2.19 24.20
N GLU A 103 -27.49 -2.26 25.51
CA GLU A 103 -27.34 -1.13 26.43
C GLU A 103 -25.85 -0.98 26.78
N VAL A 104 -25.29 0.22 26.61
CA VAL A 104 -23.86 0.45 26.76
C VAL A 104 -23.57 1.09 28.11
N ASP A 105 -22.82 0.38 28.97
CA ASP A 105 -22.29 0.96 30.22
C ASP A 105 -21.31 2.13 29.93
N PRO A 106 -21.23 3.17 30.79
CA PRO A 106 -20.34 4.31 30.58
C PRO A 106 -18.87 3.98 30.32
N ASN A 107 -18.34 2.91 30.94
CA ASN A 107 -16.96 2.47 30.71
C ASN A 107 -16.79 1.88 29.30
N LEU A 108 -17.78 1.10 28.85
CA LEU A 108 -17.79 0.55 27.50
C LEU A 108 -17.93 1.66 26.46
N HIS A 109 -18.78 2.66 26.72
CA HIS A 109 -18.93 3.84 25.87
C HIS A 109 -17.60 4.59 25.73
N THR A 110 -16.90 4.84 26.85
CA THR A 110 -15.61 5.55 26.85
C THR A 110 -14.54 4.78 26.08
N ALA A 111 -14.44 3.46 26.30
CA ALA A 111 -13.52 2.60 25.57
C ALA A 111 -13.85 2.57 24.07
N ALA A 112 -15.14 2.47 23.71
CA ALA A 112 -15.59 2.53 22.33
C ALA A 112 -15.24 3.86 21.67
N LEU A 113 -15.42 4.99 22.36
CA LEU A 113 -15.08 6.31 21.86
C LEU A 113 -13.57 6.44 21.60
N PHE A 114 -12.74 5.98 22.55
CA PHE A 114 -11.29 5.97 22.36
C PHE A 114 -10.88 5.13 21.14
N VAL A 115 -11.41 3.91 21.03
CA VAL A 115 -11.13 3.02 19.89
C VAL A 115 -11.64 3.64 18.59
N HIS A 116 -12.79 4.32 18.60
CA HIS A 116 -13.35 5.03 17.45
C HIS A 116 -12.42 6.14 16.98
N LEU A 117 -11.94 6.99 17.89
CA LEU A 117 -11.02 8.07 17.56
C LEU A 117 -9.65 7.55 17.09
N ALA A 118 -9.11 6.51 17.73
CA ALA A 118 -7.87 5.87 17.29
C ALA A 118 -8.01 5.27 15.89
N SER A 119 -9.15 4.64 15.60
CA SER A 119 -9.49 4.08 14.30
C SER A 119 -9.71 5.17 13.25
N LEU A 120 -10.27 6.31 13.63
CA LEU A 120 -10.38 7.50 12.79
C LEU A 120 -9.01 7.98 12.36
N VAL A 121 -8.09 8.18 13.32
CA VAL A 121 -6.72 8.63 13.05
C VAL A 121 -6.00 7.63 12.14
N LEU A 122 -6.13 6.33 12.41
CA LEU A 122 -5.49 5.28 11.61
C LEU A 122 -6.04 5.24 10.17
N GLY A 123 -7.37 5.21 10.03
CA GLY A 123 -8.06 5.08 8.75
C GLY A 123 -7.92 6.34 7.90
N PHE A 124 -8.37 7.47 8.44
CA PHE A 124 -8.34 8.76 7.76
C PHE A 124 -6.91 9.27 7.55
N GLY A 125 -6.03 9.09 8.54
CA GLY A 125 -4.62 9.42 8.39
C GLY A 125 -3.96 8.63 7.27
N GLY A 126 -4.28 7.34 7.11
CA GLY A 126 -3.83 6.53 5.99
C GLY A 126 -4.28 7.10 4.62
N VAL A 127 -5.50 7.60 4.53
CA VAL A 127 -6.03 8.25 3.31
C VAL A 127 -5.31 9.57 3.02
N LEU A 128 -5.10 10.41 4.03
CA LEU A 128 -4.35 11.66 3.84
C LEU A 128 -2.90 11.42 3.39
N ILE A 129 -2.25 10.39 3.92
CA ILE A 129 -0.90 9.99 3.46
C ILE A 129 -0.96 9.53 2.00
N ALA A 130 -1.98 8.75 1.61
CA ALA A 130 -2.13 8.31 0.23
C ALA A 130 -2.30 9.50 -0.73
N ASP A 131 -3.13 10.48 -0.37
CA ASP A 131 -3.32 11.69 -1.17
C ASP A 131 -2.06 12.55 -1.23
N TYR A 132 -1.33 12.66 -0.12
CA TYR A 132 -0.02 13.31 -0.10
C TYR A 132 0.95 12.65 -1.08
N LEU A 133 1.03 11.31 -1.13
CA LEU A 133 1.90 10.60 -2.06
C LEU A 133 1.52 10.86 -3.53
N VAL A 134 0.22 11.00 -3.83
CA VAL A 134 -0.25 11.40 -5.16
C VAL A 134 0.19 12.83 -5.49
N LEU A 135 0.08 13.77 -4.55
CA LEU A 135 0.54 15.15 -4.74
C LEU A 135 2.06 15.21 -4.98
N VAL A 136 2.85 14.43 -4.25
CA VAL A 136 4.31 14.34 -4.44
C VAL A 136 4.64 13.80 -5.83
N TRP A 137 3.90 12.81 -6.31
CA TRP A 137 4.04 12.28 -7.68
C TRP A 137 3.68 13.32 -8.74
N ILE A 138 2.54 14.01 -8.61
CA ILE A 138 2.12 15.10 -9.52
C ILE A 138 3.16 16.22 -9.55
N SER A 139 3.80 16.50 -8.42
CA SER A 139 4.88 17.50 -8.31
C SER A 139 6.20 17.06 -8.98
N GLY A 140 6.25 15.86 -9.56
CA GLY A 140 7.46 15.31 -10.19
C GLY A 140 8.55 14.87 -9.22
N ARG A 141 8.24 14.78 -7.91
CA ARG A 141 9.23 14.46 -6.86
C ARG A 141 9.30 12.97 -6.50
N SER A 142 8.43 12.15 -7.10
CA SER A 142 8.38 10.70 -6.90
C SER A 142 7.94 10.02 -8.20
N THR A 143 8.29 8.75 -8.38
CA THR A 143 7.80 7.96 -9.53
C THR A 143 6.40 7.41 -9.24
N LEU A 144 5.65 7.09 -10.30
CA LEU A 144 4.35 6.43 -10.18
C LEU A 144 4.48 5.07 -9.46
N ALA A 145 5.56 4.34 -9.74
CA ALA A 145 5.84 3.05 -9.12
C ALA A 145 6.05 3.16 -7.60
N ASP A 146 6.74 4.22 -7.14
CA ASP A 146 6.94 4.49 -5.72
C ASP A 146 5.61 4.88 -5.04
N ALA A 147 4.82 5.74 -5.67
CA ALA A 147 3.50 6.12 -5.18
C ALA A 147 2.58 4.90 -5.02
N ILE A 148 2.52 4.01 -6.02
CA ILE A 148 1.70 2.78 -5.98
C ILE A 148 2.20 1.82 -4.89
N ARG A 149 3.52 1.63 -4.75
CA ARG A 149 4.10 0.75 -3.74
C ARG A 149 3.75 1.21 -2.33
N CYS A 150 3.85 2.51 -2.07
CA CYS A 150 3.51 3.10 -0.78
C CYS A 150 2.00 3.06 -0.52
N ALA A 151 1.18 3.41 -1.52
CA ALA A 151 -0.29 3.32 -1.42
C ALA A 151 -0.76 1.89 -1.09
N HIS A 152 -0.13 0.86 -1.68
CA HIS A 152 -0.47 -0.53 -1.39
C HIS A 152 -0.28 -0.90 0.09
N ARG A 153 0.74 -0.34 0.76
CA ARG A 153 0.96 -0.54 2.20
C ARG A 153 -0.06 0.16 3.07
N LEU A 154 -0.61 1.28 2.59
CA LEU A 154 -1.62 2.06 3.31
C LEU A 154 -3.02 1.43 3.25
N HIS A 155 -3.28 0.50 2.32
CA HIS A 155 -4.57 -0.20 2.29
C HIS A 155 -4.86 -0.92 3.60
N LEU A 156 -3.87 -1.58 4.19
CA LEU A 156 -4.06 -2.33 5.43
C LEU A 156 -4.48 -1.43 6.61
N PRO A 157 -3.76 -0.34 6.96
CA PRO A 157 -4.20 0.57 8.01
C PRO A 157 -5.52 1.29 7.69
N ILE A 158 -5.78 1.63 6.42
CA ILE A 158 -7.07 2.25 6.02
C ILE A 158 -8.23 1.29 6.32
N TRP A 159 -8.13 0.03 5.92
CA TRP A 159 -9.15 -0.98 6.18
C TRP A 159 -9.27 -1.33 7.65
N ALA A 160 -8.14 -1.44 8.37
CA ALA A 160 -8.14 -1.68 9.81
C ALA A 160 -8.86 -0.54 10.56
N GLY A 161 -8.56 0.71 10.20
CA GLY A 161 -9.26 1.88 10.74
C GLY A 161 -10.75 1.88 10.40
N LEU A 162 -11.13 1.53 9.17
CA LEU A 162 -12.54 1.46 8.77
C LEU A 162 -13.31 0.38 9.55
N VAL A 163 -12.74 -0.81 9.71
CA VAL A 163 -13.34 -1.88 10.52
C VAL A 163 -13.46 -1.44 11.98
N GLY A 164 -12.41 -0.83 12.53
CA GLY A 164 -12.42 -0.28 13.88
C GLY A 164 -13.51 0.76 14.08
N LEU A 165 -13.68 1.68 13.13
CA LEU A 165 -14.75 2.70 13.14
C LEU A 165 -16.14 2.10 13.14
N VAL A 166 -16.41 1.13 12.28
CA VAL A 166 -17.71 0.47 12.17
C VAL A 166 -18.01 -0.34 13.44
N ALA A 167 -17.02 -1.11 13.92
CA ALA A 167 -17.18 -1.95 15.09
C ALA A 167 -17.38 -1.13 16.37
N SER A 168 -16.55 -0.11 16.61
CA SER A 168 -16.68 0.74 17.80
C SER A 168 -17.90 1.66 17.72
N GLY A 169 -18.28 2.10 16.52
CA GLY A 169 -19.46 2.94 16.31
C GLY A 169 -20.77 2.27 16.73
N ALA A 170 -20.83 0.94 16.72
CA ALA A 170 -21.98 0.18 17.20
C ALA A 170 -22.21 0.33 18.72
N PHE A 171 -21.18 0.69 19.49
CA PHE A 171 -21.23 0.86 20.94
C PHE A 171 -21.32 2.33 21.36
N LEU A 172 -21.54 3.26 20.43
CA LEU A 172 -21.66 4.70 20.72
C LEU A 172 -23.11 5.18 20.79
N GLU A 173 -24.07 4.24 20.95
CA GLU A 173 -25.50 4.51 21.04
C GLU A 173 -26.03 5.52 19.98
N PRO A 174 -25.77 5.31 18.67
CA PRO A 174 -26.22 6.19 17.62
C PRO A 174 -27.75 6.34 17.59
N ASN A 175 -28.23 7.59 17.51
CA ASN A 175 -29.64 7.85 17.24
C ASN A 175 -29.98 7.50 15.77
N LEU A 176 -30.51 6.29 15.53
CA LEU A 176 -30.84 5.77 14.21
C LEU A 176 -32.02 6.48 13.52
N THR A 177 -32.84 7.21 14.27
CA THR A 177 -33.95 8.01 13.73
C THR A 177 -33.49 9.35 13.17
N SER A 178 -32.29 9.80 13.53
CA SER A 178 -31.72 11.05 13.06
C SER A 178 -31.27 10.94 11.60
N VAL A 179 -31.70 11.90 10.78
CA VAL A 179 -31.28 12.04 9.37
C VAL A 179 -29.76 12.18 9.26
N LEU A 180 -29.09 12.80 10.24
CA LEU A 180 -27.64 12.94 10.27
C LEU A 180 -26.94 11.59 10.43
N THR A 181 -27.38 10.75 11.37
CA THR A 181 -26.85 9.39 11.56
C THR A 181 -27.03 8.54 10.31
N GLN A 182 -28.21 8.60 9.68
CA GLN A 182 -28.47 7.87 8.43
C GLN A 182 -27.56 8.35 7.30
N THR A 183 -27.37 9.66 7.18
CA THR A 183 -26.45 10.24 6.20
C THR A 183 -25.02 9.76 6.44
N LYS A 184 -24.54 9.74 7.70
CA LYS A 184 -23.22 9.21 8.06
C LYS A 184 -23.06 7.74 7.65
N LEU A 185 -24.06 6.90 7.90
CA LEU A 185 -24.03 5.48 7.51
C LEU A 185 -23.97 5.31 5.99
N ILE A 186 -24.73 6.11 5.23
CA ILE A 186 -24.68 6.11 3.76
C ILE A 186 -23.29 6.53 3.28
N LEU A 187 -22.69 7.58 3.85
CA LEU A 187 -21.33 8.02 3.50
C LEU A 187 -20.30 6.92 3.78
N VAL A 188 -20.40 6.23 4.92
CA VAL A 188 -19.52 5.10 5.26
C VAL A 188 -19.69 3.94 4.28
N LEU A 189 -20.93 3.64 3.87
CA LEU A 189 -21.19 2.60 2.87
C LEU A 189 -20.61 2.98 1.50
N VAL A 190 -20.88 4.18 1.02
CA VAL A 190 -20.31 4.71 -0.25
C VAL A 190 -18.79 4.68 -0.19
N LEU A 191 -18.19 5.12 0.91
CA LEU A 191 -16.74 5.08 1.13
C LEU A 191 -16.20 3.64 1.06
N THR A 192 -16.88 2.69 1.69
CA THR A 192 -16.47 1.29 1.72
C THR A 192 -16.51 0.69 0.32
N VAL A 193 -17.61 0.90 -0.41
CA VAL A 193 -17.75 0.46 -1.81
C VAL A 193 -16.68 1.12 -2.70
N ASN A 194 -16.42 2.40 -2.49
CA ASN A 194 -15.37 3.13 -3.19
C ASN A 194 -13.96 2.60 -2.88
N GLY A 195 -13.71 2.15 -1.64
CA GLY A 195 -12.46 1.49 -1.25
C GLY A 195 -12.26 0.12 -1.90
N LEU A 196 -13.35 -0.63 -2.18
CA LEU A 196 -13.28 -1.95 -2.81
C LEU A 196 -12.83 -1.89 -4.28
N GLN A 197 -13.08 -0.79 -5.00
CA GLN A 197 -12.62 -0.61 -6.37
C GLN A 197 -11.15 -0.17 -6.48
N ALA A 198 -10.57 0.42 -5.43
CA ALA A 198 -9.22 0.97 -5.47
C ALA A 198 -8.12 -0.07 -5.83
N PRO A 199 -8.16 -1.33 -5.35
CA PRO A 199 -7.22 -2.37 -5.78
C PRO A 199 -7.32 -2.71 -7.26
N ILE A 200 -8.53 -2.67 -7.85
CA ILE A 200 -8.74 -2.95 -9.28
C ILE A 200 -8.13 -1.83 -10.11
N LEU A 201 -8.40 -0.58 -9.73
CA LEU A 201 -7.81 0.59 -10.37
C LEU A 201 -6.27 0.54 -10.29
N SER A 202 -5.71 0.28 -9.11
CA SER A 202 -4.27 0.17 -8.90
C SER A 202 -3.63 -0.90 -9.79
N ARG A 203 -4.25 -2.08 -9.90
CA ARG A 203 -3.78 -3.16 -10.80
C ARG A 203 -3.82 -2.75 -12.27
N ARG A 204 -4.85 -2.04 -12.72
CA ARG A 204 -4.97 -1.56 -14.11
C ARG A 204 -3.92 -0.52 -14.44
N ILE A 205 -3.66 0.40 -13.50
CA ILE A 205 -2.58 1.39 -13.65
C ILE A 205 -1.23 0.66 -13.72
N ALA A 206 -0.98 -0.31 -12.83
CA ALA A 206 0.28 -1.05 -12.81
C ALA A 206 0.52 -1.93 -14.05
N HIS A 207 -0.54 -2.44 -14.67
CA HIS A 207 -0.46 -3.19 -15.94
C HIS A 207 -0.29 -2.29 -17.17
N ASN A 208 -0.45 -0.97 -17.02
CA ASN A 208 -0.29 -0.04 -18.12
C ASN A 208 1.19 0.32 -18.30
N ASN A 209 1.81 -0.21 -19.35
CA ASN A 209 3.21 0.06 -19.69
C ASN A 209 3.41 1.35 -20.49
N ALA A 210 2.36 2.16 -20.70
CA ALA A 210 2.49 3.41 -21.43
C ALA A 210 3.24 4.45 -20.60
N VAL A 211 4.02 5.30 -21.28
CA VAL A 211 4.75 6.43 -20.68
C VAL A 211 3.78 7.40 -19.97
N HIS A 212 2.54 7.46 -20.43
CA HIS A 212 1.47 8.29 -19.84
C HIS A 212 0.25 7.43 -19.51
N LEU A 213 -0.38 7.69 -18.36
CA LEU A 213 -1.64 7.06 -18.04
C LEU A 213 -2.74 7.50 -19.03
N PRO A 214 -3.59 6.58 -19.48
CA PRO A 214 -4.73 6.92 -20.31
C PRO A 214 -5.74 7.77 -19.51
N PRO A 215 -6.40 8.75 -20.15
CA PRO A 215 -7.23 9.75 -19.46
C PRO A 215 -8.39 9.14 -18.68
N HIS A 216 -8.97 8.03 -19.14
CA HIS A 216 -10.05 7.35 -18.44
C HIS A 216 -9.61 6.79 -17.06
N LEU A 217 -8.38 6.28 -16.93
CA LEU A 217 -7.87 5.79 -15.64
C LEU A 217 -7.55 6.96 -14.70
N THR A 218 -7.06 8.07 -15.26
CA THR A 218 -6.83 9.30 -14.48
C THR A 218 -8.15 9.86 -13.95
N VAL A 219 -9.16 10.02 -14.80
CA VAL A 219 -10.49 10.51 -14.38
C VAL A 219 -11.11 9.57 -13.35
N TRP A 220 -11.01 8.26 -13.56
CA TRP A 220 -11.53 7.28 -12.59
C TRP A 220 -10.81 7.39 -11.25
N GLY A 221 -9.47 7.49 -11.24
CA GLY A 221 -8.70 7.67 -10.01
C GLY A 221 -9.01 8.97 -9.27
N VAL A 222 -9.14 10.09 -10.01
CA VAL A 222 -9.55 11.37 -9.45
C VAL A 222 -10.95 11.26 -8.84
N ALA A 223 -11.91 10.67 -9.55
CA ALA A 223 -13.27 10.48 -9.03
C ALA A 223 -13.27 9.62 -7.75
N THR A 224 -12.53 8.50 -7.73
CA THR A 224 -12.40 7.65 -6.54
C THR A 224 -11.78 8.41 -5.36
N ALA A 225 -10.74 9.21 -5.58
CA ALA A 225 -10.12 10.01 -4.52
C ALA A 225 -11.08 11.10 -3.99
N THR A 226 -11.77 11.83 -4.89
CA THR A 226 -12.75 12.86 -4.52
C THR A 226 -13.92 12.28 -3.72
N ILE A 227 -14.48 11.15 -4.15
CA ILE A 227 -15.57 10.47 -3.42
C ILE A 227 -15.10 10.09 -2.02
N SER A 228 -13.90 9.52 -1.87
CA SER A 228 -13.34 9.21 -0.55
C SER A 228 -13.23 10.45 0.32
N GLN A 229 -12.69 11.55 -0.20
CA GLN A 229 -12.54 12.80 0.56
C GLN A 229 -13.88 13.36 1.05
N VAL A 230 -14.88 13.43 0.16
CA VAL A 230 -16.22 13.91 0.53
C VAL A 230 -16.84 13.01 1.60
N CYS A 231 -16.71 11.68 1.48
CA CYS A 231 -17.28 10.76 2.46
C CYS A 231 -16.57 10.84 3.82
N TRP A 232 -15.23 10.91 3.84
CA TRP A 232 -14.47 11.05 5.08
C TRP A 232 -14.78 12.36 5.79
N TRP A 233 -14.67 13.50 5.10
CA TRP A 233 -14.95 14.80 5.69
C TRP A 233 -16.41 14.93 6.13
N GLY A 234 -17.34 14.45 5.30
CA GLY A 234 -18.77 14.45 5.65
C GLY A 234 -19.05 13.61 6.90
N ALA A 235 -18.48 12.41 7.00
CA ALA A 235 -18.67 11.55 8.17
C ALA A 235 -18.02 12.13 9.45
N VAL A 236 -16.84 12.75 9.33
CA VAL A 236 -16.16 13.43 10.44
C VAL A 236 -16.97 14.63 10.92
N TRP A 237 -17.41 15.49 9.99
CA TRP A 237 -18.22 16.66 10.29
C TRP A 237 -19.52 16.27 11.01
N ILE A 238 -20.25 15.29 10.46
CA ILE A 238 -21.48 14.78 11.10
C ILE A 238 -21.17 14.19 12.49
N GLY A 239 -20.05 13.48 12.63
CA GLY A 239 -19.62 12.90 13.89
C GLY A 239 -19.39 13.94 14.99
N PHE A 240 -18.72 15.04 14.67
CA PHE A 240 -18.53 16.15 15.61
C PHE A 240 -19.84 16.86 15.92
N TRP A 241 -20.63 17.20 14.90
CA TRP A 241 -21.88 17.93 15.08
C TRP A 241 -22.88 17.18 15.97
N ASN A 242 -23.01 15.87 15.74
CA ASN A 242 -23.92 15.00 16.50
C ASN A 242 -23.38 14.64 17.90
N ALA A 243 -22.15 15.01 18.25
CA ALA A 243 -21.64 14.88 19.61
C ALA A 243 -21.86 16.15 20.44
N GLU A 244 -22.15 17.29 19.78
CA GLU A 244 -22.33 18.60 20.42
C GLU A 244 -23.82 18.95 20.66
N HIS A 245 -24.75 18.26 19.98
CA HIS A 245 -26.20 18.47 20.05
C HIS A 245 -26.93 17.15 20.35
#